data_AF-A0A7R6PNW1-F1
#
_entry.id   AF-A0A7R6PNW1-F1
#
_cell.length_a   1.000
_cell.length_b   1.000
_cell.length_c   1.000
_cell.angle_alpha   90.00
_cell.angle_beta   90.00
_cell.angle_gamma   90.00
#
_symmetry.space_group_name_H-M   'P 1'
#
loop_
_entity.id
_entity.type
_entity.pdbx_description
1 polymer ?
#
loop_
_entity_poly.entity_id
_entity_poly.type
_entity_poly.pdbx_seq_one_letter_code
_entity_poly.pdbx_strand_id
1 'polypeptide(L)'
;MIIKEEDVNPLVDSEFFWYSLLEGDQIVLDADYYEEGKLILRKGLAYEVLAKTERDISDIAFIVQSDVTDQLISVHPFLVGNYLISPVKYRLN
;
A
#
# COMPACT_ATOMS: atom_id res chain seq x y z
N MET A 1 -29.16 11.23 13.88
CA MET A 1 -28.78 10.82 12.52
C MET A 1 -27.64 9.83 12.68
N ILE A 2 -27.93 8.54 12.57
CA ILE A 2 -26.88 7.51 12.62
C ILE A 2 -26.23 7.57 11.25
N ILE A 3 -24.97 8.00 11.20
CA ILE A 3 -24.17 7.95 9.99
C ILE A 3 -24.03 6.46 9.69
N LYS A 4 -24.65 5.97 8.61
CA LYS A 4 -24.43 4.61 8.15
C LYS A 4 -22.94 4.53 7.82
N GLU A 5 -22.23 3.57 8.43
CA GLU A 5 -20.93 3.14 7.91
C GLU A 5 -21.14 2.88 6.41
N GLU A 6 -20.52 3.71 5.56
CA GLU A 6 -20.51 3.46 4.13
C GLU A 6 -19.96 2.05 3.93
N ASP A 7 -20.58 1.27 3.04
CA ASP A 7 -20.13 -0.06 2.66
C ASP A 7 -18.71 0.07 2.08
N VAL A 8 -17.69 0.03 2.95
CA VAL A 8 -16.28 -0.05 2.56
C VAL A 8 -16.15 -1.34 1.78
N ASN A 9 -15.85 -1.24 0.48
CA ASN A 9 -15.58 -2.39 -0.37
C ASN A 9 -14.07 -2.48 -0.55
N PRO A 10 -13.37 -3.35 0.19
CA PRO A 10 -11.91 -3.41 0.17
C PRO A 10 -11.33 -3.75 -1.21
N LEU A 11 -12.13 -4.37 -2.10
CA LEU A 11 -11.71 -4.63 -3.47
C LEU A 11 -11.68 -3.35 -4.31
N VAL A 12 -12.66 -2.46 -4.12
CA VAL A 12 -12.71 -1.15 -4.79
C VAL A 12 -11.57 -0.26 -4.29
N ASP A 13 -11.30 -0.28 -2.98
CA ASP A 13 -10.20 0.48 -2.38
C ASP A 13 -8.83 -0.03 -2.87
N SER A 14 -8.66 -1.35 -2.94
CA SER A 14 -7.47 -1.99 -3.50
C SER A 14 -7.21 -1.55 -4.94
N GLU A 15 -8.24 -1.54 -5.79
CA GLU A 15 -8.14 -1.08 -7.17
C GLU A 15 -7.82 0.42 -7.25
N PHE A 16 -8.46 1.23 -6.41
CA PHE A 16 -8.17 2.65 -6.30
C PHE A 16 -6.71 2.91 -5.94
N PHE A 17 -6.18 2.24 -4.90
CA PHE A 17 -4.79 2.40 -4.50
C PHE A 17 -3.84 2.01 -5.63
N TRP A 18 -4.11 0.89 -6.30
CA TRP A 18 -3.28 0.43 -7.40
C TRP A 18 -3.14 1.47 -8.50
N TYR A 19 -4.25 2.07 -8.96
CA TYR A 19 -4.19 3.03 -10.06
C TYR A 19 -3.75 4.44 -9.63
N SER A 20 -3.98 4.81 -8.36
CA SER A 20 -3.68 6.16 -7.88
C SER A 20 -2.23 6.37 -7.47
N LEU A 21 -1.54 5.30 -7.03
CA LEU A 21 -0.20 5.40 -6.47
C LEU A 21 0.89 5.09 -7.50
N LEU A 22 1.97 5.85 -7.39
CA LEU A 22 3.16 5.75 -8.21
C LEU A 22 4.38 5.42 -7.37
N GLU A 23 5.47 5.03 -8.04
CA GLU A 23 6.77 4.89 -7.37
C GLU A 23 7.19 6.20 -6.70
N GLY A 24 7.76 6.15 -5.50
CA GLY A 24 8.11 7.31 -4.68
C GLY A 24 6.97 7.86 -3.81
N ASP A 25 5.71 7.46 -4.06
CA ASP A 25 4.64 7.68 -3.09
C ASP A 25 4.80 6.73 -1.90
N GLN A 26 4.03 6.94 -0.84
CA GLN A 26 4.11 6.10 0.35
C GLN A 26 2.77 5.45 0.67
N ILE A 27 2.82 4.17 1.05
CA ILE A 27 1.67 3.41 1.55
C ILE A 27 1.77 3.24 3.06
N VAL A 28 0.60 3.16 3.71
CA VAL A 28 0.47 2.88 5.13
C VAL A 28 -0.47 1.68 5.28
N LEU A 29 -0.03 0.68 6.04
CA LEU A 29 -0.82 -0.53 6.27
C LEU A 29 -1.85 -0.33 7.38
N ASP A 30 -3.01 -0.96 7.22
CA ASP A 30 -4.08 -0.99 8.23
C ASP A 30 -3.85 -2.02 9.35
N ALA A 31 -2.93 -2.96 9.13
CA ALA A 31 -2.53 -3.98 10.09
C ALA A 31 -1.03 -4.29 9.97
N ASP A 32 -0.48 -4.88 11.03
CA ASP A 32 0.87 -5.44 10.98
C ASP A 32 0.91 -6.58 9.96
N TYR A 33 1.93 -6.61 9.12
CA TYR A 33 2.14 -7.66 8.13
C TYR A 33 3.13 -8.69 8.67
N TYR A 34 2.69 -9.95 8.71
CA TYR A 34 3.49 -11.09 9.15
C TYR A 34 3.70 -12.08 8.01
N GLU A 35 4.93 -12.58 7.88
CA GLU A 35 5.28 -13.68 6.98
C GLU A 35 5.94 -14.78 7.82
N GLU A 36 5.45 -16.02 7.69
CA GLU A 36 5.92 -17.17 8.48
C GLU A 36 5.96 -16.91 10.01
N GLY A 37 5.01 -16.11 10.51
CA GLY A 37 4.92 -15.75 11.94
C GLY A 37 5.92 -14.69 12.40
N LYS A 38 6.71 -14.11 11.50
CA LYS A 38 7.63 -12.99 11.79
C LYS A 38 7.00 -11.69 11.35
N LEU A 39 7.15 -10.65 12.17
CA LEU A 39 6.73 -9.29 11.80
C LEU A 39 7.65 -8.76 10.69
N ILE A 40 7.06 -8.34 9.59
CA ILE A 40 7.77 -7.86 8.40
C ILE A 40 7.50 -6.38 8.16
N LEU A 41 6.26 -5.91 8.31
CA LEU A 41 5.91 -4.49 8.23
C LEU A 41 5.02 -4.12 9.40
N ARG A 42 5.31 -2.98 10.05
CA ARG A 42 4.47 -2.41 11.11
C ARG A 42 3.32 -1.60 10.53
N LYS A 43 2.15 -1.76 11.15
CA LYS A 43 0.98 -0.88 10.94
C LYS A 43 1.35 0.58 11.17
N GLY A 44 0.76 1.48 10.39
CA GLY A 44 0.79 2.92 10.67
C GLY A 44 2.10 3.64 10.30
N LEU A 45 3.12 2.91 9.85
CA LEU A 45 4.31 3.51 9.24
C LEU A 45 4.09 3.72 7.73
N ALA A 46 4.76 4.75 7.20
CA ALA A 46 4.75 5.05 5.79
C ALA A 46 5.93 4.35 5.10
N TYR A 47 5.63 3.55 4.08
CA TYR A 47 6.60 2.82 3.28
C TYR A 47 6.60 3.35 1.86
N GLU A 48 7.76 3.77 1.36
CA GLU A 48 7.90 4.22 -0.02
C GLU A 48 7.68 3.06 -1.00
N VAL A 49 6.84 3.31 -2.01
CA VAL A 49 6.63 2.42 -3.14
C VAL A 49 7.87 2.52 -4.03
N LEU A 50 8.74 1.51 -3.97
CA LEU A 50 9.98 1.48 -4.74
C LEU A 50 9.76 0.97 -6.16
N ALA A 51 8.78 0.08 -6.35
CA ALA A 51 8.37 -0.45 -7.63
C ALA A 51 6.92 -0.94 -7.59
N LYS A 52 6.34 -1.13 -8.77
CA LYS A 52 5.04 -1.78 -8.96
C LYS A 52 5.24 -3.05 -9.78
N THR A 53 4.65 -4.16 -9.34
CA THR A 53 4.67 -5.43 -10.08
C THR A 53 3.26 -5.85 -10.42
N GLU A 54 3.04 -6.24 -11.68
CA GLU A 54 1.77 -6.77 -12.19
C GLU A 54 2.11 -7.97 -13.06
N ARG A 55 1.75 -9.18 -12.61
CA ARG A 55 1.87 -10.39 -13.43
C ARG A 55 0.58 -10.68 -14.17
N ASP A 56 -0.54 -10.49 -13.49
CA ASP A 56 -1.88 -10.45 -14.04
C ASP A 56 -2.78 -9.55 -13.17
N ILE A 57 -4.03 -9.37 -13.60
CA ILE A 57 -5.04 -8.53 -12.92
C ILE A 57 -5.24 -8.88 -11.43
N SER A 58 -5.02 -10.15 -11.04
CA SER A 58 -5.18 -10.60 -9.65
C SER A 58 -3.86 -10.64 -8.87
N ASP A 59 -2.71 -10.45 -9.54
CA ASP A 59 -1.37 -10.52 -8.96
C ASP A 59 -0.63 -9.20 -9.18
N ILE A 60 -1.13 -8.18 -8.46
CA ILE A 60 -0.56 -6.83 -8.38
C ILE A 60 0.04 -6.57 -6.99
N ALA A 61 1.14 -5.84 -6.95
CA ALA A 61 1.77 -5.47 -5.69
C ALA A 61 2.63 -4.20 -5.76
N PHE A 62 2.71 -3.53 -4.62
CA PHE A 62 3.70 -2.52 -4.32
C PHE A 62 4.94 -3.18 -3.71
N ILE A 63 6.12 -2.85 -4.23
CA ILE A 63 7.38 -3.28 -3.62
C ILE A 63 7.83 -2.18 -2.66
N VAL A 64 8.03 -2.54 -1.40
CA VAL A 64 8.50 -1.63 -0.34
C VAL A 64 9.68 -2.24 0.41
N GLN A 65 10.46 -1.42 1.12
CA GLN A 65 11.51 -1.91 2.01
C GLN A 65 10.99 -2.05 3.43
N SER A 66 11.24 -3.21 4.05
CA SER A 66 10.86 -3.49 5.42
C SER A 66 11.64 -2.64 6.42
N ASP A 67 10.93 -2.08 7.40
CA ASP A 67 11.50 -1.38 8.56
C ASP A 67 12.04 -2.33 9.65
N VAL A 68 11.82 -3.63 9.49
CA VAL A 68 12.22 -4.68 10.44
C VAL A 68 13.37 -5.51 9.89
N THR A 69 13.27 -5.95 8.64
CA THR A 69 14.22 -6.90 8.03
C THR A 69 15.14 -6.27 7.00
N ASP A 70 14.89 -5.00 6.61
CA ASP A 70 15.60 -4.30 5.53
C ASP A 70 15.44 -4.96 4.13
N GLN A 71 14.54 -5.94 4.02
CA GLN A 71 14.28 -6.67 2.76
C GLN A 71 13.20 -5.99 1.93
N LEU A 72 13.20 -6.27 0.62
CA LEU A 72 12.12 -5.85 -0.28
C LEU A 72 10.92 -6.80 -0.13
N ILE A 73 9.76 -6.23 0.12
CA ILE A 73 8.52 -6.94 0.42
C ILE A 73 7.47 -6.58 -0.61
N SER A 74 6.74 -7.59 -1.08
CA SER A 74 5.59 -7.43 -1.96
C SER A 74 4.34 -7.20 -1.13
N VAL A 75 3.69 -6.06 -1.33
CA VAL A 75 2.48 -5.66 -0.59
C VAL A 75 1.32 -5.55 -1.57
N HIS A 76 0.33 -6.43 -1.41
CA HIS A 76 -0.90 -6.34 -2.20
C HIS A 76 -1.69 -5.07 -1.81
N PRO A 77 -2.28 -4.32 -2.76
CA PRO A 77 -2.97 -3.05 -2.47
C PRO A 77 -4.13 -3.18 -1.46
N PHE A 78 -4.76 -4.34 -1.36
CA PHE A 78 -5.75 -4.66 -0.31
C PHE A 78 -5.24 -4.45 1.13
N LEU A 79 -3.93 -4.51 1.36
CA LEU A 79 -3.34 -4.30 2.69
C LEU A 79 -3.12 -2.81 3.03
N VAL A 80 -3.32 -1.92 2.04
CA VAL A 80 -3.13 -0.49 2.20
C VAL A 80 -4.37 0.12 2.83
N GLY A 81 -4.16 0.87 3.91
CA GLY A 81 -5.21 1.62 4.59
C GLY A 81 -5.16 3.12 4.33
N ASN A 82 -3.97 3.64 4.04
CA ASN A 82 -3.77 5.06 3.76
C ASN A 82 -2.52 5.28 2.89
N TYR A 83 -2.34 6.48 2.35
CA TYR A 83 -1.24 6.82 1.47
C TYR A 83 -0.82 8.29 1.61
N LEU A 84 0.42 8.57 1.22
CA LEU A 84 0.98 9.92 1.12
C LEU A 84 1.56 10.09 -0.29
N ILE A 85 1.09 11.10 -1.00
CA ILE A 85 1.59 11.37 -2.35
C ILE A 85 2.84 12.22 -2.28
N SER A 86 3.88 11.84 -3.03
CA SER A 86 5.12 12.59 -3.09
C SER A 86 4.92 13.91 -3.85
N PRO A 87 5.13 15.08 -3.20
CA PRO A 87 4.92 16.38 -3.83
C PRO A 87 5.91 16.67 -4.96
N VAL A 88 6.99 15.89 -5.07
CA VAL A 88 8.05 16.09 -6.06
C VAL A 88 7.56 15.77 -7.48
N LYS A 89 6.58 14.87 -7.64
CA LYS A 89 6.08 14.45 -8.97
C LYS A 89 4.99 15.35 -9.56
N TYR A 90 4.28 16.15 -8.75
CA TYR A 90 3.27 17.10 -9.26
C TYR A 90 3.85 18.41 -9.84
N ARG A 91 5.18 18.52 -9.97
CA ARG A 91 5.83 19.70 -10.57
C ARG A 91 5.97 19.65 -12.09
N LEU A 92 5.39 18.66 -12.78
CA LEU A 92 5.45 18.56 -14.23
C LEU A 92 4.09 18.18 -14.83
N ASN A 93 3.24 19.19 -15.01
CA ASN A 93 2.63 19.59 -16.30
C ASN A 93 1.63 20.73 -16.06
#